data_AF-A0AAW6SSL8-F1
#
_entry.id   AF-A0AAW6SSL8-F1
#
_cell.length_a   1.000
_cell.length_b   1.000
_cell.length_c   1.000
_cell.angle_alpha   90.00
_cell.angle_beta   90.00
_cell.angle_gamma   90.00
#
_symmetry.space_group_name_H-M   'P 1'
#
loop_
_entity.id
_entity.type
_entity.pdbx_description
1 polymer ?
#
loop_
_entity_poly.entity_id
_entity_poly.type
_entity_poly.pdbx_seq_one_letter_code
_entity_poly.pdbx_strand_id
1 'polypeptide(L)'
;MNQDRMLRIGVLGVLSTIPGEITSRLFVHFGFGKFGIYELSSLIITFNRPVFTIGLMVDFLVSIVFAVLISFIFEKFGSSHLVIKTIVCSLFAWLACELLFTTIIEGKYIDIRPINDYYSHIFCTMIFGIILGLLLKNFIFKS
;
A
#
# COMPACT_ATOMS: atom_id res chain seq x y z
N MET A 1 -4.41 -25.72 -8.50
CA MET A 1 -4.59 -24.61 -9.47
C MET A 1 -5.03 -23.30 -8.82
N ASN A 2 -6.12 -23.22 -8.04
CA ASN A 2 -6.53 -21.94 -7.40
C ASN A 2 -5.63 -21.50 -6.23
N GLN A 3 -5.15 -22.43 -5.39
CA GLN A 3 -4.28 -22.09 -4.25
C GLN A 3 -2.93 -21.52 -4.71
N ASP A 4 -2.31 -22.12 -5.72
CA ASP A 4 -1.03 -21.64 -6.28
C ASP A 4 -1.16 -20.24 -6.89
N ARG A 5 -2.33 -19.93 -7.46
CA ARG A 5 -2.62 -18.62 -8.04
C ARG A 5 -2.79 -17.56 -6.95
N MET A 6 -3.54 -17.84 -5.89
CA MET A 6 -3.69 -16.95 -4.74
C MET A 6 -2.34 -16.66 -4.07
N LEU A 7 -1.51 -17.69 -3.89
CA LEU A 7 -0.18 -17.55 -3.32
C LEU A 7 0.70 -16.66 -4.19
N ARG A 8 0.68 -16.84 -5.51
CA ARG A 8 1.38 -15.95 -6.45
C ARG A 8 0.90 -14.50 -6.34
N ILE A 9 -0.41 -14.26 -6.34
CA ILE A 9 -0.98 -12.92 -6.20
C ILE A 9 -0.53 -12.26 -4.90
N GLY A 10 -0.56 -12.99 -3.78
CA GLY A 10 -0.07 -12.49 -2.49
C GLY A 10 1.41 -12.10 -2.54
N VAL A 11 2.26 -12.94 -3.12
CA VAL A 11 3.69 -12.64 -3.31
C VAL A 11 3.89 -11.40 -4.18
N LEU A 12 3.11 -11.21 -5.24
CA LEU A 12 3.17 -10.00 -6.07
C LEU A 12 2.75 -8.74 -5.29
N GLY A 13 1.78 -8.87 -4.37
CA GLY A 13 1.42 -7.83 -3.41
C GLY A 13 2.61 -7.40 -2.57
N VAL A 14 3.28 -8.35 -1.92
CA VAL A 14 4.49 -8.08 -1.10
C VAL A 14 5.61 -7.45 -1.95
N LEU A 15 5.87 -7.99 -3.15
CA LEU A 15 6.91 -7.44 -4.01
C LEU A 15 6.62 -6.00 -4.45
N SER A 16 5.34 -5.64 -4.57
CA SER A 16 4.94 -4.28 -4.94
C SER A 16 5.09 -3.24 -3.82
N THR A 17 5.22 -3.67 -2.55
CA THR A 17 5.49 -2.72 -1.45
C THR A 17 6.94 -2.27 -1.41
N ILE A 18 7.88 -3.12 -1.83
CA ILE A 18 9.33 -2.81 -1.81
C ILE A 18 9.66 -1.47 -2.47
N PRO A 19 9.18 -1.16 -3.70
CA PRO A 19 9.54 0.08 -4.36
C PRO A 19 8.77 1.29 -3.82
N GLY A 20 7.54 1.08 -3.31
CA GLY A 20 6.79 2.10 -2.57
C GLY A 20 7.54 2.52 -1.30
N GLU A 21 8.09 1.55 -0.59
CA GLU A 21 8.90 1.74 0.62
C GLU A 21 10.25 2.41 0.32
N ILE A 22 10.95 1.98 -0.73
CA ILE A 22 12.19 2.66 -1.17
C ILE A 22 11.90 4.14 -1.45
N THR A 23 10.78 4.41 -2.12
CA THR A 23 10.40 5.77 -2.48
C THR A 23 10.06 6.60 -1.24
N SER A 24 9.28 6.05 -0.32
CA SER A 24 8.98 6.64 0.97
C SER A 24 10.25 7.06 1.73
N ARG A 25 11.25 6.16 1.81
CA ARG A 25 12.53 6.48 2.47
C ARG A 25 13.29 7.59 1.80
N LEU A 26 13.23 7.69 0.48
CA LEU A 26 13.84 8.80 -0.24
C LEU A 26 13.15 10.12 0.14
N PHE A 27 11.82 10.16 0.19
CA PHE A 27 11.08 11.36 0.62
C PHE A 27 11.44 11.79 2.05
N VAL A 28 11.56 10.84 2.98
CA VAL A 28 12.02 11.10 4.34
C VAL A 28 13.46 11.61 4.35
N HIS A 29 14.36 10.98 3.60
CA HIS A 29 15.77 11.39 3.53
C HIS A 29 15.95 12.83 3.03
N PHE A 30 15.15 13.25 2.05
CA PHE A 30 15.18 14.60 1.49
C PHE A 30 14.35 15.62 2.29
N GLY A 31 13.73 15.23 3.41
CA GLY A 31 12.96 16.13 4.27
C GLY A 31 11.60 16.55 3.71
N PHE A 32 11.13 15.90 2.64
CA PHE A 32 9.83 16.16 2.01
C PHE A 32 8.66 15.43 2.69
N GLY A 33 8.92 14.59 3.69
CA GLY A 33 7.89 13.96 4.52
C GLY A 33 8.45 13.42 5.83
N LYS A 34 7.61 13.29 6.85
CA LYS A 34 7.87 12.45 8.03
C LYS A 34 7.34 11.05 7.79
N PHE A 35 7.89 10.07 8.50
CA PHE A 35 7.35 8.72 8.45
C PHE A 35 5.86 8.71 8.77
N GLY A 36 5.04 8.23 7.85
CA GLY A 36 3.61 8.12 8.07
C GLY A 36 3.16 6.79 8.63
N ILE A 37 1.86 6.73 8.92
CA ILE A 37 1.16 5.61 9.52
C ILE A 37 1.39 4.25 8.83
N TYR A 38 1.64 4.28 7.52
CA TYR A 38 1.84 3.11 6.64
C TYR A 38 3.29 2.83 6.28
N GLU A 39 4.17 3.79 6.50
CA GLU A 39 5.57 3.59 6.24
C GLU A 39 6.14 2.71 7.35
N LEU A 40 7.25 2.02 7.08
CA LEU A 40 7.78 0.94 7.91
C LEU A 40 7.97 1.23 9.42
N SER A 41 7.84 2.48 9.84
CA SER A 41 7.63 2.87 11.23
C SER A 41 6.14 3.08 11.56
N SER A 42 5.31 2.05 11.36
CA SER A 42 3.88 2.15 11.64
C SER A 42 3.63 2.62 13.08
N LEU A 43 3.21 3.88 13.20
CA LEU A 43 2.76 4.47 14.45
C LEU A 43 1.46 3.80 14.96
N ILE A 44 0.69 3.13 14.09
CA ILE A 44 -0.52 2.39 14.48
C ILE A 44 -0.21 1.23 15.43
N ILE A 45 0.79 0.42 15.12
CA ILE A 45 0.98 -0.87 15.81
C ILE A 45 1.85 -0.68 17.03
N THR A 46 2.69 0.33 16.96
CA THR A 46 3.63 0.67 18.00
C THR A 46 3.30 2.04 18.52
N PHE A 47 2.12 2.14 19.14
CA PHE A 47 1.67 3.25 20.00
C PHE A 47 2.75 3.75 20.99
N ASN A 48 3.85 3.02 21.18
CA ASN A 48 4.98 3.48 21.99
C ASN A 48 6.39 2.96 21.60
N ARG A 49 6.58 2.23 20.47
CA ARG A 49 7.90 1.66 20.09
C ARG A 49 8.04 1.35 18.59
N PRO A 50 8.33 2.30 17.68
CA PRO A 50 8.44 2.02 16.24
C PRO A 50 9.46 0.92 15.95
N VAL A 51 8.99 -0.33 15.80
CA VAL A 51 9.83 -1.46 15.41
C VAL A 51 9.62 -1.70 13.93
N PHE A 52 10.64 -1.36 13.16
CA PHE A 52 10.75 -1.54 11.71
C PHE A 52 10.18 -2.87 11.20
N THR A 53 10.50 -3.97 11.89
CA THR A 53 10.10 -5.32 11.47
C THR A 53 8.59 -5.55 11.58
N ILE A 54 7.93 -4.96 12.59
CA ILE A 54 6.50 -5.08 12.81
C ILE A 54 5.74 -4.27 11.76
N GLY A 55 6.21 -3.05 11.47
CA GLY A 55 5.65 -2.22 10.39
C GLY A 55 5.71 -2.93 9.04
N LEU A 56 6.87 -3.51 8.71
CA LEU A 56 7.08 -4.27 7.48
C LEU A 56 6.16 -5.50 7.38
N MET A 57 6.01 -6.26 8.46
CA MET A 57 5.12 -7.43 8.47
C MET A 57 3.67 -7.04 8.19
N VAL A 58 3.20 -5.92 8.74
CA VAL A 58 1.81 -5.52 8.55
C VAL A 58 1.58 -4.90 7.18
N ASP A 59 2.52 -4.11 6.67
CA ASP A 59 2.46 -3.63 5.30
C ASP A 59 2.40 -4.81 4.30
N PHE A 60 3.20 -5.85 4.52
CA PHE A 60 3.12 -7.07 3.72
C PHE A 60 1.76 -7.75 3.83
N LEU A 61 1.20 -7.91 5.03
CA LEU A 61 -0.12 -8.52 5.19
C LEU A 61 -1.23 -7.70 4.51
N VAL A 62 -1.22 -6.38 4.68
CA VAL A 62 -2.20 -5.48 4.05
C VAL A 62 -2.07 -5.55 2.53
N SER A 63 -0.85 -5.56 1.99
CA SER A 63 -0.61 -5.67 0.55
C SER A 63 -1.08 -7.01 -0.03
N ILE A 64 -0.91 -8.12 0.70
CA ILE A 64 -1.42 -9.44 0.30
C ILE A 64 -2.95 -9.40 0.20
N VAL A 65 -3.62 -8.91 1.24
CA VAL A 65 -5.09 -8.81 1.27
C VAL A 65 -5.59 -7.93 0.14
N PHE A 66 -4.97 -6.77 -0.07
CA PHE A 66 -5.31 -5.85 -1.14
C PHE A 66 -5.12 -6.48 -2.53
N ALA A 67 -3.97 -7.11 -2.78
CA ALA A 67 -3.68 -7.76 -4.07
C ALA A 67 -4.64 -8.90 -4.39
N VAL A 68 -5.05 -9.69 -3.38
CA VAL A 68 -6.04 -10.75 -3.55
C VAL A 68 -7.41 -10.17 -3.88
N LEU A 69 -7.89 -9.20 -3.08
CA LEU A 69 -9.19 -8.56 -3.30
C LEU A 69 -9.28 -7.92 -4.69
N ILE A 70 -8.26 -7.18 -5.10
CA ILE A 70 -8.29 -6.50 -6.38
C ILE A 70 -8.21 -7.47 -7.57
N SER A 71 -7.47 -8.58 -7.41
CA SER A 71 -7.41 -9.63 -8.43
C SER A 71 -8.77 -10.29 -8.63
N PHE A 72 -9.52 -10.55 -7.55
CA PHE A 72 -10.90 -11.03 -7.66
C PHE A 72 -11.82 -10.06 -8.39
N ILE A 73 -11.69 -8.76 -8.11
CA ILE A 73 -12.45 -7.73 -8.82
C ILE A 73 -12.10 -7.77 -10.32
N PHE A 74 -10.82 -7.84 -10.68
CA PHE A 74 -10.40 -7.84 -12.08
C PHE A 74 -10.75 -9.11 -12.85
N GLU A 75 -10.82 -10.27 -12.18
CA GLU A 75 -11.37 -11.48 -12.78
C GLU A 75 -12.84 -11.29 -13.20
N LYS A 76 -13.63 -10.56 -12.41
CA LYS A 76 -15.06 -10.36 -12.66
C LYS A 76 -15.36 -9.22 -13.62
N PHE A 77 -14.61 -8.11 -13.54
CA PHE A 77 -14.83 -6.88 -14.32
C PHE A 77 -13.91 -6.76 -15.55
N GLY A 78 -13.08 -7.78 -15.80
CA GLY A 78 -12.16 -7.83 -16.94
C GLY A 78 -10.82 -7.11 -16.70
N SER A 79 -9.79 -7.63 -17.36
CA SER A 79 -8.37 -7.23 -17.25
C SER A 79 -7.95 -6.07 -18.17
N SER A 80 -8.89 -5.35 -18.77
CA SER A 80 -8.54 -4.16 -19.55
C SER A 80 -8.00 -3.06 -18.64
N HIS A 81 -6.93 -2.37 -19.08
CA HIS A 81 -6.31 -1.25 -18.36
C HIS A 81 -5.93 -1.54 -16.89
N LEU A 82 -5.45 -2.76 -16.60
CA LEU A 82 -5.11 -3.22 -15.24
C LEU A 82 -4.28 -2.22 -14.43
N VAL A 83 -3.25 -1.63 -15.03
CA VAL A 83 -2.37 -0.68 -14.34
C VAL A 83 -3.17 0.53 -13.84
N ILE A 84 -3.98 1.14 -14.70
CA ILE A 84 -4.81 2.31 -14.35
C ILE A 84 -5.81 1.94 -13.25
N LYS A 85 -6.50 0.80 -13.40
CA LYS A 85 -7.47 0.34 -12.39
C LYS A 85 -6.78 0.11 -11.03
N THR A 86 -5.58 -0.45 -11.03
CA THR A 86 -4.83 -0.74 -9.80
C THR A 86 -4.40 0.55 -9.10
N ILE A 87 -3.97 1.58 -9.84
CA ILE A 87 -3.65 2.90 -9.28
C ILE A 87 -4.89 3.54 -8.64
N VAL A 88 -6.03 3.52 -9.35
CA VAL A 88 -7.26 4.12 -8.81
C VAL A 88 -7.70 3.38 -7.55
N CYS A 89 -7.71 2.05 -7.57
CA CYS A 89 -8.07 1.27 -6.40
C CYS A 89 -7.08 1.44 -5.23
N SER A 90 -5.77 1.58 -5.49
CA SER A 90 -4.79 1.79 -4.42
C SER A 90 -4.99 3.17 -3.77
N LEU A 91 -5.26 4.21 -4.56
CA LEU A 91 -5.59 5.55 -4.05
C LEU A 91 -6.89 5.57 -3.24
N PHE A 92 -7.92 4.87 -3.71
CA PHE A 92 -9.18 4.74 -2.97
C PHE A 92 -9.00 3.97 -1.66
N ALA A 93 -8.24 2.87 -1.70
CA ALA A 93 -7.93 2.10 -0.51
C ALA A 93 -7.15 2.95 0.50
N TRP A 94 -6.12 3.67 0.04
CA TRP A 94 -5.38 4.63 0.86
C TRP A 94 -6.29 5.69 1.46
N LEU A 95 -7.17 6.32 0.68
CA LEU A 95 -8.10 7.35 1.18
C LEU A 95 -9.05 6.80 2.25
N ALA A 96 -9.62 5.61 2.03
CA ALA A 96 -10.51 4.97 3.00
C ALA A 96 -9.77 4.64 4.30
N CYS A 97 -8.57 4.09 4.16
CA CYS A 97 -7.63 3.85 5.24
C CYS A 97 -7.33 5.13 6.03
N GLU A 98 -6.88 6.18 5.35
CA GLU A 98 -6.55 7.48 5.94
C GLU A 98 -7.73 8.06 6.72
N LEU A 99 -8.94 8.10 6.14
CA LEU A 99 -10.15 8.58 6.83
C LEU A 99 -10.45 7.77 8.11
N LEU A 100 -10.27 6.44 8.07
CA LEU A 100 -10.46 5.60 9.26
C LEU A 100 -9.43 5.92 10.33
N PHE A 101 -8.15 6.11 9.98
CA PHE A 101 -7.10 6.37 10.97
C PHE A 101 -7.11 7.78 11.51
N THR A 102 -7.38 8.79 10.67
CA THR A 102 -7.51 10.17 11.14
C THR A 102 -8.70 10.33 12.11
N THR A 103 -9.78 9.57 11.93
CA THR A 103 -10.96 9.64 12.83
C THR A 103 -10.81 8.83 14.12
N ILE A 104 -10.10 7.70 14.06
CA ILE A 104 -9.94 6.79 15.21
C ILE A 104 -8.72 7.15 16.06
N ILE A 105 -7.62 7.54 15.43
CA ILE A 105 -6.29 7.64 16.06
C ILE A 105 -5.77 9.08 16.10
N GLU A 106 -5.69 9.76 14.94
CA GLU A 106 -5.08 11.09 14.88
C GLU A 106 -5.94 12.14 15.60
N GLY A 107 -5.29 13.10 16.26
CA GLY A 107 -5.93 14.10 17.10
C GLY A 107 -6.42 13.59 18.46
N LYS A 108 -6.49 12.26 18.67
CA LYS A 108 -6.80 11.64 19.97
C LYS A 108 -5.58 11.04 20.66
N TYR A 109 -4.78 10.28 19.91
CA TYR A 109 -3.64 9.54 20.45
C TYR A 109 -2.29 9.95 19.85
N ILE A 110 -2.30 10.60 18.68
CA ILE A 110 -1.12 11.08 17.96
C ILE A 110 -1.46 12.45 17.37
N ASP A 111 -0.48 13.34 17.29
CA ASP A 111 -0.65 14.67 16.71
C ASP A 111 -1.07 14.62 15.23
N ILE A 112 -1.83 15.63 14.82
CA ILE A 112 -2.29 15.79 13.43
C ILE A 112 -1.07 16.00 12.53
N ARG A 113 -0.97 15.20 11.46
CA ARG A 113 0.15 15.27 10.52
C ARG A 113 0.10 16.54 9.66
N PRO A 114 1.27 17.11 9.31
CA PRO A 114 1.33 18.21 8.36
C PRO A 114 0.87 17.74 6.98
N ILE A 115 0.23 18.65 6.22
CA ILE A 115 -0.35 18.31 4.92
C ILE A 115 0.67 17.79 3.90
N ASN A 116 1.96 18.14 4.09
CA ASN A 116 3.04 17.70 3.20
C ASN A 116 3.23 16.18 3.20
N ASP A 117 3.01 15.51 4.34
CA ASP A 117 3.17 14.06 4.46
C ASP A 117 2.17 13.30 3.58
N TYR A 118 0.97 13.86 3.39
CA TYR A 118 -0.07 13.28 2.53
C TYR A 118 0.35 13.21 1.06
N TYR A 119 1.12 14.19 0.56
CA TYR A 119 1.61 14.16 -0.82
C TYR A 119 2.60 13.03 -1.04
N SER A 120 3.49 12.79 -0.07
CA SER A 120 4.40 11.64 -0.08
C SER A 120 3.62 10.32 -0.15
N HIS A 121 2.60 10.16 0.70
CA HIS A 121 1.78 8.95 0.71
C HIS A 121 1.04 8.71 -0.59
N ILE A 122 0.39 9.73 -1.14
CA ILE A 122 -0.32 9.64 -2.43
C ILE A 122 0.65 9.17 -3.52
N PHE A 123 1.86 9.73 -3.57
CA PHE A 123 2.86 9.36 -4.56
C PHE A 123 3.37 7.93 -4.38
N CYS A 124 3.68 7.52 -3.15
CA CYS A 124 4.08 6.15 -2.82
C CYS A 124 2.97 5.13 -3.16
N THR A 125 1.70 5.47 -2.87
CA THR A 125 0.54 4.65 -3.22
C THR A 125 0.34 4.52 -4.72
N MET A 126 0.63 5.56 -5.51
CA MET A 126 0.63 5.48 -6.97
C MET A 126 1.72 4.52 -7.47
N ILE A 127 2.94 4.62 -6.94
CA ILE A 127 4.05 3.72 -7.31
C ILE A 127 3.70 2.26 -6.99
N PHE A 128 3.19 2.01 -5.78
CA PHE A 128 2.69 0.69 -5.39
C PHE A 128 1.64 0.18 -6.39
N GLY A 129 0.64 1.01 -6.71
CA GLY A 129 -0.43 0.65 -7.65
C GLY A 129 0.07 0.37 -9.07
N ILE A 130 1.02 1.16 -9.57
CA ILE A 130 1.67 0.94 -10.87
C ILE A 130 2.34 -0.42 -10.89
N ILE A 131 3.16 -0.71 -9.88
CA ILE A 131 3.99 -1.91 -9.85
C ILE A 131 3.13 -3.16 -9.68
N LEU A 132 2.17 -3.12 -8.74
CA LEU A 132 1.21 -4.21 -8.56
C LEU A 132 0.42 -4.46 -9.86
N GLY A 133 -0.04 -3.40 -10.52
CA GLY A 133 -0.79 -3.51 -11.77
C GLY A 133 0.04 -4.12 -12.91
N LEU A 134 1.32 -3.75 -13.02
CA LEU A 134 2.25 -4.35 -13.98
C LEU A 134 2.52 -5.83 -13.68
N LEU A 135 2.73 -6.16 -12.40
CA LEU A 135 2.95 -7.54 -11.96
C LEU A 135 1.73 -8.43 -12.22
N LEU A 136 0.53 -7.97 -11.86
CA LEU A 136 -0.72 -8.70 -12.12
C LEU A 136 -0.95 -8.91 -13.62
N LYS A 137 -0.70 -7.88 -14.43
CA LYS A 137 -0.80 -7.97 -15.90
C LYS A 137 0.14 -9.02 -16.48
N ASN A 138 1.40 -9.03 -16.04
CA ASN A 138 2.44 -9.87 -16.65
C ASN A 138 2.41 -11.33 -16.16
N PHE A 139 2.03 -11.55 -14.90
CA PHE A 139 2.16 -12.86 -14.25
C PHE A 139 0.82 -13.58 -13.99
N ILE A 140 -0.31 -12.87 -13.95
CA ILE A 140 -1.62 -13.46 -13.62
C ILE A 140 -2.59 -13.36 -14.80
N PHE A 141 -2.80 -12.15 -15.32
CA PHE A 141 -3.77 -11.86 -16.38
C PHE A 141 -3.13 -11.81 -17.76
N LYS A 142 -2.11 -12.64 -17.98
CA LYS A 142 -1.36 -12.69 -19.23
C LYS A 142 -2.33 -13.03 -20.36
N SER A 143 -2.75 -12.01 -21.09
CA SER A 143 -3.58 -12.11 -22.30
C SER A 143 -2.70 -12.11 -23.53
#